data_AF-A0A957NR62-F1
#
_entry.id   AF-A0A957NR62-F1
#
_cell.length_a   1.000
_cell.length_b   1.000
_cell.length_c   1.000
_cell.angle_alpha   90.00
_cell.angle_beta   90.00
_cell.angle_gamma   90.00
#
_symmetry.space_group_name_H-M   'P 1'
#
loop_
_entity.id
_entity.type
_entity.pdbx_description
1 polymer ?
#
loop_
_entity_poly.entity_id
_entity_poly.type
_entity_poly.pdbx_seq_one_letter_code
_entity_poly.pdbx_strand_id
1 'polypeptide(L)'
;MFAWTIPAGFNRRNVAQFLFWALVFDLAFTQWPLYSENQNTKFLIGLAQAHYGNLAQDWLANTIDPLPAFSALVYFTYRFLFQGLFYVYHALLLGIYLQSVVGIAEALFPLAASQVGRLYLRVLVIALHAGLLWPFSTPVMDSSLGWLLQSGVASQYLINPVLQPSTFGVLLILSIYLFLKDRPVWAAASAAVAALMHSTYLPSAGVLTAVYACHTLWRGRKLWPAIQVGGVALLIVLPVLLYNYLWLGPTNAELWAASQDVIVNFRIPHHSLPEIWLNNSVYVKLAIVLVALVLIWRTRLFAVMLVSLLVAAGLT
;
A
#
# COMPACT_ATOMS: atom_id res chain seq x y z
N MET A 1 19.95 -20.97 -19.12
CA MET A 1 19.57 -21.78 -17.95
C MET A 1 19.76 -20.92 -16.71
N PHE A 2 18.75 -20.12 -16.33
CA PHE A 2 18.82 -19.31 -15.10
C PHE A 2 18.50 -20.25 -13.94
N ALA A 3 19.50 -20.56 -13.12
CA ALA A 3 19.26 -21.23 -11.87
C ALA A 3 18.35 -20.32 -11.04
N TRP A 4 17.10 -20.75 -10.84
CA TRP A 4 16.27 -20.25 -9.77
C TRP A 4 16.88 -20.74 -8.45
N THR A 5 18.00 -20.14 -8.05
CA THR A 5 18.50 -20.29 -6.69
C THR A 5 17.52 -19.55 -5.80
N ILE A 6 16.52 -20.29 -5.30
CA ILE A 6 15.78 -19.92 -4.11
C ILE A 6 16.85 -19.56 -3.07
N PRO A 7 16.85 -18.34 -2.51
CA PRO A 7 17.89 -17.94 -1.56
C PRO A 7 17.98 -18.97 -0.44
N ALA A 8 19.17 -19.54 -0.27
CA ALA A 8 19.45 -20.44 0.84
C ALA A 8 19.15 -19.74 2.18
N GLY A 9 18.38 -20.41 3.03
CA GLY A 9 18.32 -20.15 4.47
C GLY A 9 17.18 -19.25 4.94
N PHE A 10 16.02 -19.87 5.24
CA PHE A 10 15.12 -19.35 6.27
C PHE A 10 15.86 -19.37 7.61
N ASN A 11 16.59 -18.30 7.93
CA ASN A 11 17.24 -18.18 9.22
C ASN A 11 16.16 -17.89 10.27
N ARG A 12 15.90 -18.84 11.18
CA ARG A 12 14.92 -18.70 12.28
C ARG A 12 15.10 -17.39 13.04
N ARG A 13 16.35 -16.92 13.19
CA ARG A 13 16.68 -15.63 13.83
C ARG A 13 16.07 -14.44 13.09
N ASN A 14 16.06 -14.46 11.75
CA ASN A 14 15.52 -13.36 10.95
C ASN A 14 13.98 -13.32 11.04
N VAL A 15 13.32 -14.48 11.07
CA VAL A 15 11.86 -14.56 11.27
C VAL A 15 11.48 -14.06 12.66
N ALA A 16 12.17 -14.53 13.70
CA ALA A 16 11.91 -14.07 15.07
C ALA A 16 12.13 -12.56 15.22
N GLN A 17 13.19 -12.00 14.61
CA GLN A 17 13.43 -10.56 14.58
C GLN A 17 12.32 -9.80 13.85
N PHE A 18 11.87 -10.31 12.70
CA PHE A 18 10.77 -9.71 11.97
C PHE A 18 9.49 -9.69 12.80
N LEU A 19 9.10 -10.82 13.39
CA LEU A 19 7.90 -10.93 14.23
C LEU A 19 7.99 -10.03 15.47
N PHE A 20 9.17 -9.97 16.09
CA PHE A 20 9.42 -9.06 17.22
C PHE A 20 9.20 -7.60 16.82
N TRP A 21 9.80 -7.14 15.72
CA TRP A 21 9.65 -5.74 15.29
C TRP A 21 8.25 -5.43 14.75
N ALA A 22 7.57 -6.39 14.14
CA ALA A 22 6.17 -6.28 13.74
C ALA A 22 5.29 -6.03 14.97
N LEU A 23 5.46 -6.83 16.04
CA LEU A 23 4.72 -6.67 17.28
C LEU A 23 5.04 -5.34 17.98
N VAL A 24 6.32 -4.98 18.11
CA VAL A 24 6.73 -3.71 18.72
C VAL A 24 6.12 -2.52 17.97
N PHE A 25 6.15 -2.56 16.63
CA PHE A 25 5.59 -1.47 15.85
C PHE A 25 4.07 -1.41 15.97
N ASP A 26 3.39 -2.55 15.91
CA ASP A 26 1.94 -2.63 16.05
C ASP A 26 1.44 -2.09 17.41
N LEU A 27 2.13 -2.46 18.50
CA LEU A 27 1.84 -1.94 19.83
C LEU A 27 2.05 -0.41 19.93
N ALA A 28 3.12 0.11 19.31
CA ALA A 28 3.40 1.54 19.29
C ALA A 28 2.44 2.32 18.38
N PHE A 29 1.96 1.68 17.31
CA PHE A 29 1.05 2.25 16.32
C PHE A 29 -0.40 2.28 16.82
N THR A 30 -0.74 1.45 17.82
CA THR A 30 -2.04 1.38 18.51
C THR A 30 -3.21 0.98 17.62
N GLN A 31 -3.42 -0.33 17.44
CA GLN A 31 -4.58 -0.84 16.71
C GLN A 31 -5.91 -0.48 17.39
N TRP A 32 -6.91 -0.12 16.58
CA TRP A 32 -8.26 0.13 17.06
C TRP A 32 -9.08 -1.17 17.12
N PRO A 33 -10.16 -1.21 17.92
CA PRO A 33 -11.04 -2.38 17.95
C PRO A 33 -11.56 -2.76 16.55
N LEU A 34 -11.76 -4.06 16.31
CA LEU A 34 -12.38 -4.53 15.07
C LEU A 34 -13.70 -3.82 14.79
N TYR A 35 -13.97 -3.62 13.50
CA TYR A 35 -15.18 -2.99 12.98
C TYR A 35 -15.27 -1.48 13.29
N SER A 36 -14.13 -0.83 13.54
CA SER A 36 -14.04 0.64 13.67
C SER A 36 -13.87 1.31 12.31
N GLU A 37 -14.38 2.54 12.16
CA GLU A 37 -14.19 3.36 10.96
C GLU A 37 -14.58 2.64 9.66
N ASN A 38 -13.86 2.94 8.57
CA ASN A 38 -13.99 2.30 7.28
C ASN A 38 -13.82 0.78 7.31
N GLN A 39 -13.17 0.20 8.33
CA GLN A 39 -13.04 -1.26 8.42
C GLN A 39 -14.40 -1.96 8.43
N ASN A 40 -15.40 -1.38 9.11
CA ASN A 40 -16.74 -1.94 9.16
C ASN A 40 -17.31 -2.16 7.75
N THR A 41 -17.34 -1.09 6.94
CA THR A 41 -17.84 -1.14 5.56
C THR A 41 -17.02 -2.09 4.69
N LYS A 42 -15.71 -2.19 4.89
CA LYS A 42 -14.84 -3.06 4.10
C LYS A 42 -14.94 -4.54 4.49
N PHE A 43 -15.42 -4.85 5.68
CA PHE A 43 -15.63 -6.22 6.14
C PHE A 43 -17.02 -6.75 5.82
N LEU A 44 -17.99 -5.85 5.59
CA LEU A 44 -19.42 -6.14 5.44
C LEU A 44 -19.72 -7.35 4.54
N ILE A 45 -19.25 -7.33 3.29
CA ILE A 45 -19.57 -8.37 2.31
C ILE A 45 -18.95 -9.73 2.71
N GLY A 46 -17.68 -9.74 3.11
CA GLY A 46 -17.01 -10.98 3.56
C GLY A 46 -17.67 -11.59 4.81
N LEU A 47 -18.11 -10.77 5.76
CA LEU A 47 -18.84 -11.22 6.95
C LEU A 47 -20.26 -11.71 6.61
N ALA A 48 -20.96 -11.04 5.68
CA ALA A 48 -22.27 -11.48 5.21
C ALA A 48 -22.19 -12.86 4.52
N GLN A 49 -21.19 -13.05 3.66
CA GLN A 49 -20.89 -14.36 3.05
C GLN A 49 -20.58 -15.42 4.09
N ALA A 50 -19.99 -15.04 5.23
CA ALA A 50 -19.67 -15.94 6.32
C ALA A 50 -20.84 -16.18 7.30
N HIS A 51 -22.03 -15.67 6.98
CA HIS A 51 -23.26 -15.76 7.79
C HIS A 51 -23.15 -15.11 9.17
N TYR A 52 -22.41 -14.00 9.28
CA TYR A 52 -22.37 -13.24 10.53
C TYR A 52 -23.69 -12.52 10.78
N GLY A 53 -24.42 -12.96 11.82
CA GLY A 53 -25.70 -12.38 12.21
C GLY A 53 -26.69 -12.31 11.05
N ASN A 54 -27.33 -11.14 10.87
CA ASN A 54 -28.30 -10.90 9.81
C ASN A 54 -27.70 -10.16 8.60
N LEU A 55 -26.37 -10.08 8.47
CA LEU A 55 -25.74 -9.30 7.39
C LEU A 55 -26.07 -9.83 5.99
N ALA A 56 -26.44 -11.10 5.84
CA ALA A 56 -26.93 -11.62 4.56
C ALA A 56 -28.23 -10.95 4.09
N GLN A 57 -28.97 -10.27 4.98
CA GLN A 57 -30.19 -9.52 4.67
C GLN A 57 -29.93 -8.02 4.50
N ASP A 58 -28.71 -7.55 4.77
CA ASP A 58 -28.35 -6.15 4.61
C ASP A 58 -28.30 -5.77 3.13
N TRP A 59 -28.92 -4.64 2.77
CA TRP A 59 -29.00 -4.20 1.38
C TRP A 59 -27.61 -3.94 0.79
N LEU A 60 -26.72 -3.29 1.54
CA LEU A 60 -25.37 -2.94 1.07
C LEU A 60 -24.50 -4.20 0.91
N ALA A 61 -24.64 -5.18 1.80
CA ALA A 61 -23.95 -6.47 1.71
C ALA A 61 -24.34 -7.29 0.46
N ASN A 62 -25.51 -7.01 -0.13
CA ASN A 62 -26.01 -7.65 -1.34
C ASN A 62 -25.75 -6.83 -2.62
N THR A 63 -24.95 -5.75 -2.54
CA THR A 63 -24.46 -5.03 -3.72
C THR A 63 -23.25 -5.73 -4.35
N ILE A 64 -22.86 -5.31 -5.56
CA ILE A 64 -21.66 -5.83 -6.23
C ILE A 64 -20.44 -5.48 -5.37
N ASP A 65 -19.65 -6.51 -5.04
CA ASP A 65 -18.46 -6.34 -4.24
C ASP A 65 -17.38 -5.57 -4.99
N PRO A 66 -16.98 -4.36 -4.54
CA PRO A 66 -15.93 -3.60 -5.22
C PRO A 66 -14.51 -4.12 -4.92
N LEU A 67 -14.35 -5.05 -3.98
CA LEU A 67 -13.06 -5.49 -3.43
C LEU A 67 -13.04 -7.03 -3.19
N PRO A 68 -13.32 -7.85 -4.21
CA PRO A 68 -13.59 -9.29 -4.05
C PRO A 68 -12.44 -10.05 -3.37
N ALA A 69 -11.18 -9.70 -3.65
CA ALA A 69 -10.04 -10.36 -3.01
C ALA A 69 -9.96 -10.07 -1.50
N PHE A 70 -10.26 -8.84 -1.09
CA PHE A 70 -10.28 -8.47 0.33
C PHE A 70 -11.49 -9.09 1.05
N SER A 71 -12.67 -9.06 0.43
CA SER A 71 -13.85 -9.72 1.00
C SER A 71 -13.66 -11.22 1.14
N ALA A 72 -12.99 -11.87 0.18
CA ALA A 72 -12.61 -13.29 0.28
C ALA A 72 -11.66 -13.56 1.45
N LEU A 73 -10.69 -12.67 1.71
CA LEU A 73 -9.82 -12.76 2.89
C LEU A 73 -10.63 -12.67 4.20
N VAL A 74 -11.58 -11.73 4.26
CA VAL A 74 -12.46 -11.55 5.43
C VAL A 74 -13.34 -12.78 5.63
N TYR A 75 -14.03 -13.22 4.57
CA TYR A 75 -14.86 -14.42 4.56
C TYR A 75 -14.09 -15.64 5.07
N PHE A 76 -12.93 -15.93 4.46
CA PHE A 76 -12.14 -17.10 4.80
C PHE A 76 -11.67 -17.06 6.26
N THR A 77 -11.15 -15.91 6.70
CA THR A 77 -10.64 -15.74 8.05
C THR A 77 -11.74 -15.87 9.09
N TYR A 78 -12.91 -15.27 8.85
CA TYR A 78 -14.03 -15.37 9.79
C TYR A 78 -14.64 -16.78 9.79
N ARG A 79 -14.83 -17.39 8.62
CA ARG A 79 -15.55 -18.66 8.47
C ARG A 79 -14.76 -19.87 8.96
N PHE A 80 -13.44 -19.87 8.78
CA PHE A 80 -12.60 -21.04 8.98
C PHE A 80 -11.49 -20.85 10.01
N LEU A 81 -11.19 -19.62 10.41
CA LEU A 81 -10.14 -19.32 11.38
C LEU A 81 -10.73 -18.57 12.59
N PHE A 82 -9.99 -17.62 13.18
CA PHE A 82 -10.45 -16.83 14.31
C PHE A 82 -10.28 -15.33 14.02
N GLN A 83 -11.22 -14.51 14.49
CA GLN A 83 -11.25 -13.07 14.22
C GLN A 83 -9.99 -12.31 14.66
N GLY A 84 -9.28 -12.81 15.68
CA GLY A 84 -8.03 -12.23 16.15
C GLY A 84 -6.91 -12.20 15.08
N LEU A 85 -7.02 -13.01 14.03
CA LEU A 85 -6.05 -12.99 12.93
C LEU A 85 -6.06 -11.67 12.14
N PHE A 86 -7.14 -10.90 12.15
CA PHE A 86 -7.14 -9.59 11.49
C PHE A 86 -6.11 -8.64 12.12
N TYR A 87 -5.95 -8.68 13.45
CA TYR A 87 -4.90 -7.96 14.15
C TYR A 87 -3.50 -8.48 13.79
N VAL A 88 -3.36 -9.81 13.63
CA VAL A 88 -2.10 -10.42 13.21
C VAL A 88 -1.73 -9.99 11.78
N TYR A 89 -2.67 -10.01 10.83
CA TYR A 89 -2.43 -9.55 9.46
C TYR A 89 -1.97 -8.10 9.42
N HIS A 90 -2.61 -7.24 10.21
CA HIS A 90 -2.21 -5.84 10.33
C HIS A 90 -0.80 -5.68 10.90
N ALA A 91 -0.49 -6.36 12.01
CA ALA A 91 0.86 -6.33 12.60
C ALA A 91 1.94 -6.81 11.62
N LEU A 92 1.65 -7.87 10.85
CA LEU A 92 2.55 -8.37 9.81
C LEU A 92 2.75 -7.34 8.68
N LEU A 93 1.69 -6.66 8.24
CA LEU A 93 1.79 -5.58 7.26
C LEU A 93 2.64 -4.41 7.79
N LEU A 94 2.46 -4.00 9.05
CA LEU A 94 3.33 -2.99 9.67
C LEU A 94 4.79 -3.45 9.73
N GLY A 95 5.05 -4.72 10.05
CA GLY A 95 6.38 -5.30 9.99
C GLY A 95 6.99 -5.24 8.59
N ILE A 96 6.21 -5.55 7.54
CA ILE A 96 6.63 -5.45 6.13
C ILE A 96 6.97 -4.00 5.79
N TYR A 97 6.12 -3.05 6.19
CA TYR A 97 6.36 -1.62 5.98
C TYR A 97 7.68 -1.20 6.60
N LEU A 98 7.87 -1.47 7.90
CA LEU A 98 9.08 -1.11 8.64
C LEU A 98 10.33 -1.70 7.99
N GLN A 99 10.31 -2.99 7.68
CA GLN A 99 11.45 -3.67 7.07
C GLN A 99 11.74 -3.14 5.65
N SER A 100 10.71 -2.75 4.90
CA SER A 100 10.87 -2.20 3.56
C SER A 100 11.45 -0.79 3.60
N VAL A 101 10.96 0.09 4.48
CA VAL A 101 11.49 1.46 4.64
C VAL A 101 12.94 1.44 5.10
N VAL A 102 13.25 0.65 6.14
CA VAL A 102 14.64 0.50 6.63
C VAL A 102 15.51 -0.13 5.55
N GLY A 103 15.00 -1.12 4.82
CA GLY A 103 15.70 -1.78 3.73
C GLY A 103 15.97 -0.87 2.52
N ILE A 104 15.08 0.08 2.22
CA ILE A 104 15.30 1.12 1.22
C ILE A 104 16.41 2.07 1.70
N ALA A 105 16.37 2.52 2.96
CA ALA A 105 17.42 3.36 3.53
C ALA A 105 18.80 2.66 3.51
N GLU A 106 18.85 1.36 3.83
CA GLU A 106 20.05 0.52 3.70
C GLU A 106 20.61 0.46 2.28
N ALA A 107 19.75 0.48 1.27
CA ALA A 107 20.17 0.44 -0.13
C ALA A 107 20.75 1.79 -0.62
N LEU A 108 20.48 2.88 0.09
CA LEU A 108 20.84 4.24 -0.33
C LEU A 108 21.96 4.85 0.52
N PHE A 109 21.97 4.58 1.82
CA PHE A 109 22.81 5.28 2.78
C PHE A 109 23.78 4.32 3.50
N PRO A 110 25.09 4.58 3.46
CA PRO A 110 26.08 3.76 4.16
C PRO A 110 25.83 3.64 5.67
N LEU A 111 25.27 4.69 6.30
CA LEU A 111 25.01 4.74 7.74
C LEU A 111 24.06 3.62 8.20
N ALA A 112 23.14 3.22 7.32
CA ALA A 112 22.17 2.16 7.55
C ALA A 112 22.77 0.74 7.43
N ALA A 113 24.01 0.59 6.94
CA ALA A 113 24.67 -0.71 6.80
C ALA A 113 25.12 -1.33 8.13
N SER A 114 25.27 -0.52 9.18
CA SER A 114 25.64 -0.99 10.53
C SER A 114 24.44 -1.54 11.32
N GLN A 115 24.66 -2.45 12.27
CA GLN A 115 23.57 -2.97 13.12
C GLN A 115 22.92 -1.86 13.96
N VAL A 116 23.75 -0.95 14.46
CA VAL A 116 23.32 0.21 15.25
C VAL A 116 22.51 1.17 14.38
N GLY A 117 22.97 1.48 13.16
CA GLY A 117 22.23 2.30 12.20
C GLY A 117 20.86 1.72 11.85
N ARG A 118 20.76 0.41 11.62
CA ARG A 118 19.47 -0.27 11.42
C ARG A 118 18.54 -0.15 12.63
N LEU A 119 19.09 -0.29 13.84
CA LEU A 119 18.31 -0.12 15.06
C LEU A 119 17.78 1.31 15.18
N TYR A 120 18.63 2.32 14.99
CA TYR A 120 18.22 3.72 14.99
C TYR A 120 17.13 4.01 13.98
N LEU A 121 17.26 3.52 12.74
CA LEU A 121 16.23 3.72 11.72
C LEU A 121 14.90 3.04 12.07
N ARG A 122 14.93 1.82 12.64
CA ARG A 122 13.70 1.17 13.10
C ARG A 122 13.00 1.98 14.18
N VAL A 123 13.74 2.39 15.19
CA VAL A 123 13.21 3.21 16.29
C VAL A 123 12.68 4.54 15.78
N LEU A 124 13.40 5.20 14.87
CA LEU A 124 12.96 6.45 14.26
C LEU A 124 11.66 6.27 13.48
N VAL A 125 11.57 5.27 12.61
CA VAL A 125 10.34 5.00 11.84
C VAL A 125 9.17 4.70 12.77
N ILE A 126 9.38 3.87 13.80
CA ILE A 126 8.35 3.56 14.80
C ILE A 126 7.92 4.83 15.53
N ALA A 127 8.86 5.65 16.00
CA ALA A 127 8.56 6.89 16.71
C ALA A 127 7.76 7.88 15.84
N LEU A 128 8.14 8.06 14.57
CA LEU A 128 7.43 8.97 13.65
C LEU A 128 5.98 8.53 13.37
N HIS A 129 5.68 7.24 13.50
CA HIS A 129 4.35 6.67 13.24
C HIS A 129 3.62 6.25 14.53
N ALA A 130 4.21 6.46 15.71
CA ALA A 130 3.62 6.01 16.96
C ALA A 130 2.34 6.80 17.25
N GLY A 131 1.19 6.12 17.24
CA GLY A 131 -0.11 6.71 17.57
C GLY A 131 -0.11 7.32 18.98
N LEU A 132 0.69 6.75 19.90
CA LEU A 132 0.90 7.27 21.25
C LEU A 132 1.43 8.70 21.30
N LEU A 133 2.13 9.17 20.26
CA LEU A 133 2.71 10.51 20.22
C LEU A 133 1.76 11.54 19.58
N TRP A 134 0.69 11.10 18.92
CA TRP A 134 -0.20 12.00 18.18
C TRP A 134 -0.94 13.01 19.06
N PRO A 135 -1.48 12.64 20.25
CA PRO A 135 -2.14 13.61 21.13
C PRO A 135 -1.21 14.73 21.62
N PHE A 136 0.11 14.51 21.58
CA PHE A 136 1.12 15.45 22.05
C PHE A 136 1.75 16.27 20.91
N SER A 137 1.39 16.00 19.66
CA SER A 137 1.92 16.74 18.52
C SER A 137 1.19 18.07 18.35
N THR A 138 1.94 19.17 18.38
CA THR A 138 1.41 20.49 18.05
C THR A 138 1.00 20.53 16.58
N PRO A 139 -0.15 21.13 16.23
CA PRO A 139 -0.51 21.34 14.84
C PRO A 139 0.58 22.13 14.11
N VAL A 140 0.99 21.64 12.94
CA VAL A 140 1.89 22.30 11.99
C VAL A 140 1.10 22.49 10.70
N MET A 141 0.83 23.74 10.31
CA MET A 141 0.12 24.06 9.06
C MET A 141 -1.18 23.25 8.90
N ASP A 142 -2.07 23.34 9.89
CA ASP A 142 -3.39 22.71 9.92
C ASP A 142 -3.40 21.17 10.03
N SER A 143 -2.24 20.53 10.26
CA SER A 143 -2.12 19.07 10.43
C SER A 143 -1.24 18.70 11.61
N SER A 144 -1.54 17.58 12.28
CA SER A 144 -0.61 17.03 13.26
C SER A 144 0.68 16.57 12.58
N LEU A 145 1.81 16.60 13.29
CA LEU A 145 3.09 16.16 12.72
C LEU A 145 3.03 14.70 12.26
N GLY A 146 2.35 13.83 13.02
CA GLY A 146 2.12 12.45 12.63
C GLY A 146 1.31 12.35 11.33
N TRP A 147 0.22 13.12 11.22
CA TRP A 147 -0.59 13.15 10.00
C TRP A 147 0.19 13.67 8.80
N LEU A 148 1.00 14.72 8.98
CA LEU A 148 1.83 15.30 7.92
C LEU A 148 2.81 14.27 7.32
N LEU A 149 3.40 13.42 8.16
CA LEU A 149 4.41 12.43 7.76
C LEU A 149 3.81 11.10 7.29
N GLN A 150 2.63 10.73 7.78
CA GLN A 150 1.99 9.45 7.47
C GLN A 150 1.02 9.51 6.29
N SER A 151 0.28 10.61 6.16
CA SER A 151 -0.75 10.75 5.12
C SER A 151 -0.18 11.35 3.83
N GLY A 152 -0.71 10.91 2.69
CA GLY A 152 -0.53 11.53 1.38
C GLY A 152 -1.43 12.76 1.19
N VAL A 153 -1.71 13.08 -0.07
CA VAL A 153 -2.67 14.13 -0.45
C VAL A 153 -4.10 13.61 -0.34
N ALA A 154 -5.08 14.52 -0.25
CA ALA A 154 -6.49 14.15 -0.28
C ALA A 154 -6.88 13.11 0.78
N SER A 155 -6.32 13.21 1.99
CA SER A 155 -6.55 12.26 3.11
C SER A 155 -6.29 10.79 2.77
N GLN A 156 -5.49 10.51 1.74
CA GLN A 156 -5.08 9.16 1.38
C GLN A 156 -3.90 8.70 2.26
N TYR A 157 -3.86 7.43 2.63
CA TYR A 157 -2.77 6.88 3.46
C TYR A 157 -2.60 5.38 3.19
N LEU A 158 -1.39 4.88 3.40
CA LEU A 158 -1.11 3.45 3.29
C LEU A 158 -1.40 2.72 4.60
N ILE A 159 -1.00 3.27 5.74
CA ILE A 159 -1.18 2.66 7.06
C ILE A 159 -2.17 3.48 7.90
N ASN A 160 -2.97 2.78 8.69
CA ASN A 160 -4.03 3.31 9.53
C ASN A 160 -4.28 2.35 10.70
N PRO A 161 -4.81 2.77 11.87
CA PRO A 161 -4.99 1.88 13.03
C PRO A 161 -5.90 0.65 12.85
N VAL A 162 -6.46 0.45 11.65
CA VAL A 162 -7.33 -0.68 11.31
C VAL A 162 -6.82 -1.42 10.08
N LEU A 163 -7.03 -2.73 10.04
CA LEU A 163 -6.84 -3.52 8.82
C LEU A 163 -7.93 -3.16 7.82
N GLN A 164 -7.54 -2.61 6.68
CA GLN A 164 -8.46 -2.35 5.58
C GLN A 164 -7.72 -2.59 4.25
N PRO A 165 -8.42 -2.56 3.10
CA PRO A 165 -7.77 -2.89 1.83
C PRO A 165 -6.61 -1.93 1.51
N SER A 166 -6.68 -0.66 1.92
CA SER A 166 -5.57 0.30 1.70
C SER A 166 -4.30 -0.07 2.49
N THR A 167 -4.41 -0.81 3.60
CA THR A 167 -3.26 -1.30 4.37
C THR A 167 -2.35 -2.19 3.52
N PHE A 168 -2.89 -2.86 2.50
CA PHE A 168 -2.10 -3.65 1.55
C PHE A 168 -1.27 -2.80 0.59
N GLY A 169 -1.47 -1.48 0.54
CA GLY A 169 -0.61 -0.55 -0.16
C GLY A 169 0.84 -0.54 0.35
N VAL A 170 1.09 -1.05 1.58
CA VAL A 170 2.43 -1.37 2.08
C VAL A 170 3.21 -2.28 1.11
N LEU A 171 2.54 -3.14 0.35
CA LEU A 171 3.17 -4.01 -0.63
C LEU A 171 3.75 -3.24 -1.84
N LEU A 172 3.32 -1.99 -2.08
CA LEU A 172 3.97 -1.09 -3.04
C LEU A 172 5.35 -0.63 -2.52
N ILE A 173 5.48 -0.42 -1.21
CA ILE A 173 6.77 -0.08 -0.58
C ILE A 173 7.70 -1.30 -0.58
N LEU A 174 7.16 -2.49 -0.26
CA LEU A 174 7.89 -3.75 -0.40
C LEU A 174 8.36 -3.97 -1.84
N SER A 175 7.51 -3.64 -2.82
CA SER A 175 7.86 -3.71 -4.23
C SER A 175 9.10 -2.86 -4.56
N ILE A 176 9.13 -1.59 -4.13
CA ILE A 176 10.29 -0.71 -4.30
C ILE A 176 11.54 -1.32 -3.66
N TYR A 177 11.42 -1.83 -2.43
CA TYR A 177 12.53 -2.47 -1.73
C TYR A 177 13.08 -3.70 -2.50
N LEU A 178 12.20 -4.58 -2.95
CA LEU A 178 12.57 -5.77 -3.72
C LEU A 178 13.26 -5.41 -5.04
N PHE A 179 12.79 -4.34 -5.71
CA PHE A 179 13.42 -3.83 -6.91
C PHE A 179 14.85 -3.33 -6.64
N LEU A 180 15.06 -2.57 -5.56
CA LEU A 180 16.39 -2.13 -5.14
C LEU A 180 17.33 -3.30 -4.77
N LYS A 181 16.77 -4.45 -4.38
CA LYS A 181 17.50 -5.72 -4.15
C LYS A 181 17.67 -6.56 -5.42
N ASP A 182 17.51 -5.97 -6.61
CA ASP A 182 17.68 -6.64 -7.91
C ASP A 182 16.71 -7.83 -8.11
N ARG A 183 15.50 -7.75 -7.54
CA ARG A 183 14.43 -8.75 -7.69
C ARG A 183 13.18 -8.17 -8.40
N PRO A 184 13.29 -7.75 -9.67
CA PRO A 184 12.23 -6.99 -10.34
C PRO A 184 10.93 -7.79 -10.56
N VAL A 185 11.01 -9.11 -10.77
CA VAL A 185 9.82 -9.97 -10.90
C VAL A 185 9.03 -10.05 -9.60
N TRP A 186 9.73 -10.23 -8.46
CA TRP A 186 9.10 -10.24 -7.14
C TRP A 186 8.58 -8.85 -6.72
N ALA A 187 9.29 -7.79 -7.14
CA ALA A 187 8.80 -6.42 -6.96
C ALA A 187 7.46 -6.21 -7.66
N ALA A 188 7.39 -6.54 -8.95
CA ALA A 188 6.16 -6.43 -9.74
C ALA A 188 5.04 -7.32 -9.19
N ALA A 189 5.35 -8.53 -8.74
CA ALA A 189 4.37 -9.39 -8.05
C ALA A 189 3.82 -8.75 -6.77
N SER A 190 4.69 -8.16 -5.93
CA SER A 190 4.29 -7.46 -4.71
C SER A 190 3.36 -6.28 -5.02
N ALA A 191 3.70 -5.46 -6.02
CA ALA A 191 2.85 -4.34 -6.43
C ALA A 191 1.50 -4.82 -7.00
N ALA A 192 1.50 -5.89 -7.79
CA ALA A 192 0.30 -6.50 -8.35
C ALA A 192 -0.63 -7.07 -7.26
N VAL A 193 -0.07 -7.69 -6.20
CA VAL A 193 -0.88 -8.15 -5.05
C VAL A 193 -1.50 -6.97 -4.31
N ALA A 194 -0.80 -5.82 -4.19
CA ALA A 194 -1.41 -4.61 -3.64
C ALA A 194 -2.66 -4.20 -4.43
N ALA A 195 -2.55 -4.18 -5.77
CA ALA A 195 -3.65 -3.84 -6.67
C ALA A 195 -4.79 -4.86 -6.69
N LEU A 196 -4.47 -6.14 -6.46
CA LEU A 196 -5.48 -7.19 -6.28
C LEU A 196 -6.32 -6.95 -5.02
N MET A 197 -5.70 -6.49 -3.93
CA MET A 197 -6.38 -6.21 -2.66
C MET A 197 -7.15 -4.90 -2.67
N HIS A 198 -6.68 -3.90 -3.43
CA HIS A 198 -7.36 -2.61 -3.60
C HIS A 198 -7.13 -2.07 -5.01
N SER A 199 -8.18 -2.02 -5.83
CA SER A 199 -8.11 -1.68 -7.26
C SER A 199 -7.58 -0.27 -7.54
N THR A 200 -7.73 0.68 -6.62
CA THR A 200 -7.09 2.01 -6.72
C THR A 200 -5.56 1.98 -6.79
N TYR A 201 -4.91 0.88 -6.42
CA TYR A 201 -3.46 0.72 -6.61
C TYR A 201 -3.07 0.23 -8.02
N LEU A 202 -4.02 -0.04 -8.92
CA LEU A 202 -3.72 -0.42 -10.31
C LEU A 202 -2.81 0.61 -11.03
N PRO A 203 -3.06 1.93 -10.98
CA PRO A 203 -2.16 2.92 -11.59
C PRO A 203 -0.76 2.87 -10.99
N SER A 204 -0.66 2.87 -9.65
CA SER A 204 0.63 2.81 -8.95
C SER A 204 1.41 1.54 -9.27
N ALA A 205 0.75 0.38 -9.25
CA ALA A 205 1.35 -0.90 -9.59
C ALA A 205 1.79 -0.97 -11.05
N GLY A 206 0.98 -0.41 -11.97
CA GLY A 206 1.31 -0.30 -13.39
C GLY A 206 2.55 0.56 -13.64
N VAL A 207 2.62 1.74 -13.03
CA VAL A 207 3.77 2.64 -13.13
C VAL A 207 5.04 1.98 -12.60
N LEU A 208 4.98 1.41 -11.39
CA LEU A 208 6.13 0.73 -10.80
C LEU A 208 6.60 -0.43 -11.70
N THR A 209 5.67 -1.27 -12.17
CA THR A 209 5.97 -2.39 -13.06
C THR A 209 6.62 -1.93 -14.36
N ALA A 210 6.10 -0.86 -14.98
CA ALA A 210 6.66 -0.28 -16.20
C ALA A 210 8.09 0.23 -15.96
N VAL A 211 8.33 0.98 -14.88
CA VAL A 211 9.67 1.46 -14.54
C VAL A 211 10.64 0.29 -14.32
N TYR A 212 10.21 -0.77 -13.61
CA TYR A 212 11.06 -1.93 -13.37
C TYR A 212 11.37 -2.70 -14.65
N ALA A 213 10.38 -2.89 -15.53
CA ALA A 213 10.56 -3.56 -16.82
C ALA A 213 11.51 -2.75 -17.72
N CYS A 214 11.31 -1.44 -17.84
CA CYS A 214 12.18 -0.53 -18.58
C CYS A 214 13.62 -0.54 -18.04
N HIS A 215 13.79 -0.44 -16.72
CA HIS A 215 15.12 -0.51 -16.11
C HIS A 215 15.79 -1.87 -16.33
N THR A 216 15.03 -2.96 -16.23
CA THR A 216 15.53 -4.33 -16.47
C THR A 216 15.98 -4.49 -17.92
N LEU A 217 15.19 -3.99 -18.87
CA LEU A 217 15.52 -3.99 -20.29
C LEU A 217 16.77 -3.16 -20.57
N TRP A 218 16.86 -1.95 -20.03
CA TRP A 218 17.98 -1.04 -20.29
C TRP A 218 19.30 -1.59 -19.74
N ARG A 219 19.31 -2.06 -18.48
CA ARG A 219 20.53 -2.56 -17.84
C ARG A 219 20.99 -3.90 -18.40
N GLY A 220 20.05 -4.81 -18.67
CA GLY A 220 20.37 -6.17 -19.13
C GLY A 220 20.50 -6.33 -20.64
N ARG A 221 19.96 -5.36 -21.41
CA ARG A 221 19.76 -5.46 -22.87
C ARG A 221 19.07 -6.76 -23.32
N LYS A 222 18.24 -7.33 -22.44
CA LYS A 222 17.52 -8.59 -22.67
C LYS A 222 16.03 -8.35 -22.51
N LEU A 223 15.27 -8.69 -23.54
CA LEU A 223 13.82 -8.50 -23.57
C LEU A 223 13.09 -9.45 -22.61
N TRP A 224 13.53 -10.71 -22.54
CA TRP A 224 12.82 -11.74 -21.78
C TRP A 224 12.64 -11.42 -20.27
N PRO A 225 13.68 -10.99 -19.53
CA PRO A 225 13.49 -10.59 -18.13
C PRO A 225 12.49 -9.44 -17.95
N ALA A 226 12.44 -8.48 -18.89
CA ALA A 226 11.46 -7.39 -18.83
C ALA A 226 10.04 -7.90 -19.13
N ILE A 227 9.87 -8.83 -20.08
CA ILE A 227 8.59 -9.52 -20.32
C ILE A 227 8.13 -10.28 -19.07
N GLN A 228 9.04 -10.94 -18.36
CA GLN A 228 8.68 -11.66 -17.12
C GLN A 228 8.14 -10.71 -16.03
N VAL A 229 8.71 -9.52 -15.90
CA VAL A 229 8.24 -8.49 -14.96
C VAL A 229 6.80 -8.09 -15.29
N GLY A 230 6.52 -7.72 -16.54
CA GLY A 230 5.17 -7.34 -16.97
C GLY A 230 4.17 -8.51 -16.96
N GLY A 231 4.59 -9.68 -17.43
CA GLY A 231 3.76 -10.88 -17.52
C GLY A 231 3.30 -11.40 -16.16
N VAL A 232 4.18 -11.41 -15.15
CA VAL A 232 3.82 -11.81 -13.78
C VAL A 232 2.86 -10.82 -13.16
N ALA A 233 3.13 -9.51 -13.30
CA ALA A 233 2.21 -8.48 -12.80
C ALA A 233 0.82 -8.62 -13.43
N LEU A 234 0.75 -8.72 -14.76
CA LEU A 234 -0.49 -8.89 -15.51
C LEU A 234 -1.25 -10.12 -15.04
N LEU A 235 -0.59 -11.28 -14.92
CA LEU A 235 -1.23 -12.51 -14.48
C LEU A 235 -1.90 -12.37 -13.10
N ILE A 236 -1.24 -11.68 -12.17
CA ILE A 236 -1.76 -11.47 -10.81
C ILE A 236 -2.92 -10.48 -10.79
N VAL A 237 -2.87 -9.37 -11.55
CA VAL A 237 -3.96 -8.39 -11.59
C VAL A 237 -5.09 -8.76 -12.55
N LEU A 238 -4.90 -9.74 -13.44
CA LEU A 238 -5.88 -10.11 -14.45
C LEU A 238 -7.26 -10.42 -13.85
N PRO A 239 -7.40 -11.17 -12.73
CA PRO A 239 -8.70 -11.42 -12.13
C PRO A 239 -9.45 -10.14 -11.73
N VAL A 240 -8.76 -9.16 -11.12
CA VAL A 240 -9.39 -7.90 -10.70
C VAL A 240 -9.68 -6.99 -11.89
N LEU A 241 -8.85 -7.00 -12.93
CA LEU A 241 -9.11 -6.26 -14.17
C LEU A 241 -10.36 -6.79 -14.87
N LEU A 242 -10.48 -8.11 -15.02
CA LEU A 242 -11.64 -8.76 -15.62
C LEU A 242 -12.89 -8.51 -14.76
N TYR A 243 -12.77 -8.66 -13.44
CA TYR A 243 -13.90 -8.42 -12.54
C TYR A 243 -14.40 -6.98 -12.63
N ASN A 244 -13.50 -5.98 -12.57
CA ASN A 244 -13.87 -4.58 -12.67
C ASN A 244 -14.51 -4.27 -14.02
N TYR A 245 -13.99 -4.83 -15.11
CA TYR A 245 -14.55 -4.62 -16.45
C TYR A 245 -15.96 -5.23 -16.59
N LEU A 246 -16.14 -6.46 -16.09
CA LEU A 246 -17.39 -7.21 -16.27
C LEU A 246 -18.50 -6.76 -15.31
N TRP A 247 -18.16 -6.33 -14.09
CA TRP A 247 -19.12 -6.09 -13.00
C TRP A 247 -19.19 -4.65 -12.51
N LEU A 248 -18.10 -3.88 -12.61
CA LEU A 248 -18.04 -2.49 -12.14
C LEU A 248 -17.97 -1.48 -13.29
N GLY A 249 -18.02 -1.96 -14.54
CA GLY A 249 -18.04 -1.12 -15.73
C GLY A 249 -19.37 -0.34 -15.88
N PRO A 250 -19.36 0.76 -16.64
CA PRO A 250 -20.56 1.56 -16.88
C PRO A 250 -21.60 0.76 -17.67
N THR A 251 -22.86 0.76 -17.22
CA THR A 251 -23.98 0.15 -17.95
C THR A 251 -24.42 1.00 -19.14
N ASN A 252 -24.49 2.31 -18.95
CA ASN A 252 -24.76 3.29 -20.00
C ASN A 252 -24.12 4.64 -19.65
N ALA A 253 -23.93 5.50 -20.65
CA ALA A 253 -23.20 6.76 -20.49
C ALA A 253 -23.89 7.77 -19.56
N GLU A 254 -25.22 7.82 -19.56
CA GLU A 254 -26.00 8.75 -18.74
C GLU A 254 -25.91 8.40 -17.26
N LEU A 255 -26.18 7.14 -16.92
CA LEU A 255 -26.07 6.63 -15.55
C LEU A 255 -24.63 6.71 -15.05
N TRP A 256 -23.65 6.49 -15.93
CA TRP A 256 -22.25 6.68 -15.58
C TRP A 256 -21.94 8.14 -15.22
N ALA A 257 -22.38 9.10 -16.04
CA ALA A 257 -22.18 10.52 -15.75
C ALA A 257 -22.86 10.94 -14.43
N ALA A 258 -24.10 10.50 -14.20
CA ALA A 258 -24.81 10.76 -12.95
C ALA A 258 -24.10 10.11 -11.74
N SER A 259 -23.59 8.89 -11.90
CA SER A 259 -22.84 8.20 -10.83
C SER A 259 -21.53 8.90 -10.51
N GLN A 260 -20.80 9.38 -11.54
CA GLN A 260 -19.58 10.16 -11.36
C GLN A 260 -19.86 11.48 -10.66
N ASP A 261 -20.92 12.20 -11.03
CA ASP A 261 -21.33 13.43 -10.36
C ASP A 261 -21.61 13.21 -8.86
N VAL A 262 -22.39 12.18 -8.52
CA VAL A 262 -22.65 11.82 -7.13
C VAL A 262 -21.37 11.45 -6.38
N ILE A 263 -20.46 10.68 -6.99
CA ILE A 263 -19.22 10.28 -6.35
C ILE A 263 -18.33 11.50 -6.09
N VAL A 264 -18.08 12.30 -7.13
CA VAL A 264 -17.13 13.43 -7.11
C VAL A 264 -17.65 14.58 -6.27
N ASN A 265 -18.88 15.03 -6.51
CA ASN A 265 -19.40 16.27 -5.94
C ASN A 265 -20.14 16.07 -4.60
N PHE A 266 -20.67 14.88 -4.34
CA PHE A 266 -21.44 14.61 -3.13
C PHE A 266 -20.75 13.66 -2.15
N ARG A 267 -20.25 12.50 -2.61
CA ARG A 267 -19.80 11.43 -1.71
C ARG A 267 -18.38 11.63 -1.20
N ILE A 268 -17.45 11.98 -2.09
CA ILE A 268 -16.02 12.13 -1.75
C ILE A 268 -15.38 13.40 -2.33
N PRO A 269 -16.00 14.58 -2.20
CA PRO A 269 -15.43 15.82 -2.74
C PRO A 269 -14.05 16.15 -2.14
N HIS A 270 -13.81 15.79 -0.89
CA HIS A 270 -12.51 15.89 -0.20
C HIS A 270 -11.43 14.94 -0.75
N HIS A 271 -11.77 14.00 -1.62
CA HIS A 271 -10.83 13.15 -2.35
C HIS A 271 -10.74 13.52 -3.84
N SER A 272 -11.79 14.11 -4.41
CA SER A 272 -11.90 14.31 -5.85
C SER A 272 -11.65 15.74 -6.32
N LEU A 273 -11.91 16.75 -5.48
CA LEU A 273 -11.84 18.16 -5.86
C LEU A 273 -10.57 18.83 -5.29
N PRO A 274 -9.59 19.21 -6.13
CA PRO A 274 -8.34 19.84 -5.68
C PRO A 274 -8.55 21.05 -4.79
N GLU A 275 -9.54 21.89 -5.07
CA GLU A 275 -9.88 23.07 -4.28
C GLU A 275 -10.26 22.77 -2.82
N ILE A 276 -10.63 21.51 -2.52
CA ILE A 276 -10.98 21.09 -1.15
C ILE A 276 -9.77 20.53 -0.41
N TRP A 277 -8.92 19.75 -1.07
CA TRP A 277 -7.81 19.07 -0.40
C TRP A 277 -6.43 19.72 -0.59
N LEU A 278 -6.27 20.63 -1.54
CA LEU A 278 -5.03 21.34 -1.81
C LEU A 278 -4.84 22.49 -0.81
N ASN A 279 -4.19 22.20 0.32
CA ASN A 279 -3.92 23.16 1.39
C ASN A 279 -2.42 23.29 1.70
N ASN A 280 -2.08 24.11 2.71
CA ASN A 280 -0.69 24.37 3.12
C ASN A 280 0.10 23.11 3.46
N SER A 281 -0.54 22.11 4.07
CA SER A 281 0.12 20.83 4.38
C SER A 281 0.57 20.09 3.12
N VAL A 282 -0.17 20.21 2.01
CA VAL A 282 0.17 19.57 0.73
C VAL A 282 1.43 20.19 0.14
N TYR A 283 1.57 21.51 0.17
CA TYR A 283 2.79 22.18 -0.31
C TYR A 283 4.03 21.77 0.49
N VAL A 284 3.90 21.59 1.81
CA VAL A 284 4.97 21.07 2.66
C VAL A 284 5.34 19.63 2.26
N LYS A 285 4.36 18.75 2.06
CA LYS A 285 4.59 17.38 1.59
C LYS A 285 5.29 17.34 0.23
N LEU A 286 4.86 18.19 -0.70
CA LEU A 286 5.51 18.33 -2.01
C LEU A 286 6.95 18.79 -1.88
N ALA A 287 7.22 19.79 -1.03
CA ALA A 287 8.60 20.23 -0.76
C ALA A 287 9.46 19.10 -0.21
N ILE A 288 8.95 18.30 0.73
CA ILE A 288 9.64 17.11 1.26
C ILE A 288 9.94 16.11 0.14
N VAL A 289 8.97 15.82 -0.73
CA VAL A 289 9.16 14.90 -1.87
C VAL A 289 10.21 15.44 -2.85
N LEU A 290 10.18 16.74 -3.17
CA LEU A 290 11.15 17.36 -4.07
C LEU A 290 12.56 17.35 -3.48
N VAL A 291 12.72 17.67 -2.19
CA VAL A 291 14.00 17.55 -1.49
C VAL A 291 14.48 16.10 -1.51
N ALA A 292 13.60 15.13 -1.23
CA ALA A 292 13.95 13.72 -1.29
C ALA A 292 14.42 13.29 -2.69
N LEU A 293 13.75 13.75 -3.76
CA LEU A 293 14.18 13.51 -5.15
C LEU A 293 15.57 14.07 -5.42
N VAL A 294 15.85 15.29 -4.96
CA VAL A 294 17.19 15.90 -5.06
C VAL A 294 18.22 15.09 -4.29
N LEU A 295 17.90 14.55 -3.11
CA LEU A 295 18.86 13.74 -2.34
C LEU A 295 19.17 12.39 -3.00
N ILE A 296 18.20 11.77 -3.67
CA ILE A 296 18.34 10.44 -4.25
C ILE A 296 18.72 10.46 -5.74
N TRP A 297 18.98 11.63 -6.34
CA TRP A 297 19.10 11.82 -7.80
C TRP A 297 20.10 10.92 -8.52
N ARG A 298 21.16 10.48 -7.83
CA ARG A 298 22.18 9.56 -8.39
C ARG A 298 21.89 8.08 -8.14
N THR A 299 20.71 7.76 -7.63
CA THR A 299 20.36 6.39 -7.23
C THR A 299 19.30 5.79 -8.14
N ARG A 300 19.17 4.46 -8.12
CA ARG A 300 18.10 3.76 -8.87
C ARG A 300 16.70 4.15 -8.39
N LEU A 301 16.55 4.60 -7.15
CA LEU A 301 15.27 5.03 -6.60
C LEU A 301 14.77 6.32 -7.27
N PHE A 302 15.67 7.16 -7.80
CA PHE A 302 15.29 8.42 -8.45
C PHE A 302 14.28 8.22 -9.57
N ALA A 303 14.57 7.32 -10.53
CA ALA A 303 13.66 7.07 -11.65
C ALA A 303 12.30 6.55 -11.19
N VAL A 304 12.28 5.67 -10.18
CA VAL A 304 11.05 5.13 -9.59
C VAL A 304 10.20 6.24 -8.99
N MET A 305 10.80 7.11 -8.17
CA MET A 305 10.09 8.19 -7.49
C MET A 305 9.69 9.32 -8.45
N LEU A 306 10.56 9.68 -9.40
CA LEU A 306 10.29 10.74 -10.37
C LEU A 306 9.12 10.37 -11.29
N VAL A 307 9.14 9.17 -11.88
CA VAL A 307 8.05 8.74 -12.77
C VAL A 307 6.75 8.61 -11.99
N SER A 308 6.79 8.09 -10.76
CA SER A 308 5.60 8.03 -9.89
C SER A 308 5.04 9.41 -9.59
N LEU A 309 5.91 10.40 -9.28
CA LEU A 309 5.49 11.78 -9.04
C LEU A 309 4.88 12.42 -10.29
N LEU A 310 5.53 12.27 -11.45
CA LEU A 310 5.04 12.85 -12.71
C LEU A 310 3.68 12.27 -13.11
N VAL A 311 3.49 10.96 -12.95
CA VAL A 311 2.20 10.33 -13.24
C VAL A 311 1.15 10.76 -12.21
N ALA A 312 1.48 10.78 -10.92
CA ALA A 312 0.54 11.25 -9.89
C ALA A 312 0.11 12.70 -10.16
N ALA A 313 1.04 13.59 -10.49
CA ALA A 313 0.76 14.98 -10.82
C ALA A 313 -0.05 15.14 -12.11
N GLY A 314 0.11 14.25 -13.09
CA GLY A 314 -0.69 14.28 -14.33
C GLY A 314 -2.10 13.70 -14.19
N LEU A 315 -2.36 12.93 -13.12
CA LEU A 315 -3.67 12.34 -12.82
C LEU A 315 -4.49 13.16 -11.80
N THR A 316 -3.93 14.26 -11.30
CA THR A 316 -4.50 15.11 -10.25
C THR A 316 -4.78 16.50 -10.81
#